data_AF-A0A661W3K9-F1
#
_entry.id   AF-A0A661W3K9-F1
#
_cell.length_a   1.000
_cell.length_b   1.000
_cell.length_c   1.000
_cell.angle_alpha   90.00
_cell.angle_beta   90.00
_cell.angle_gamma   90.00
#
_symmetry.space_group_name_H-M   'P 1'
#
loop_
_entity.id
_entity.type
_entity.pdbx_description
1 polymer ?
#
loop_
_entity_poly.entity_id
_entity_poly.type
_entity_poly.pdbx_seq_one_letter_code
_entity_poly.pdbx_strand_id
1 'polypeptide(L)'
;MPETTGLIIGSIVTLLIFSYLIGDNLLYRWALALLVGASTGYALAVALHFIIFDWVNNIQPSDSLTLRLYYLVPLLLGALLLLKGIPRLSALGNVSMGFMLGVGAAVAVSGALLGTLIPQMQTTATGISLKAGGSALLNGGLILVGTLSSLFVFSPRLRQADKELRPITLWLQRLGRAFVVVSLAVAFSGALTSALTILIERLWGLADFAQLLFQFLSSVTGS
;
A
#
# COMPACT_ATOMS: atom_id res chain seq x y z
N MET A 1 -4.56 30.48 6.26
CA MET A 1 -5.82 30.20 5.53
C MET A 1 -5.90 28.78 4.97
N PRO A 2 -4.91 28.21 4.25
CA PRO A 2 -5.03 26.83 3.75
C PRO A 2 -4.94 25.75 4.85
N GLU A 3 -4.14 25.97 5.89
CA GLU A 3 -3.94 25.02 6.99
C GLU A 3 -5.21 24.81 7.82
N THR A 4 -5.96 25.89 8.10
CA THR A 4 -7.22 25.84 8.85
C THR A 4 -8.32 25.12 8.06
N THR A 5 -8.39 25.33 6.74
CA THR A 5 -9.36 24.64 5.87
C THR A 5 -9.07 23.14 5.80
N GLY A 6 -7.79 22.76 5.69
CA GLY A 6 -7.38 21.35 5.73
C GLY A 6 -7.70 20.68 7.06
N LEU A 7 -7.49 21.39 8.17
CA LEU A 7 -7.84 20.91 9.52
C LEU A 7 -9.35 20.70 9.67
N ILE A 8 -10.17 21.66 9.24
CA ILE A 8 -11.64 21.55 9.31
C ILE A 8 -12.14 20.36 8.48
N ILE A 9 -11.74 20.28 7.22
CA ILE A 9 -12.18 19.19 6.32
C ILE A 9 -11.68 17.84 6.84
N GLY A 10 -10.41 17.75 7.22
CA GLY A 10 -9.80 16.53 7.75
C GLY A 10 -10.48 16.05 9.03
N SER A 11 -10.80 16.97 9.95
CA SER A 11 -11.51 16.66 11.20
C SER A 11 -12.95 16.21 10.96
N ILE A 12 -13.69 16.86 10.04
CA ILE A 12 -15.03 16.42 9.64
C ILE A 12 -15.00 14.99 9.08
N VAL A 13 -14.11 14.72 8.12
CA VAL A 13 -13.98 13.39 7.50
C VAL A 13 -13.54 12.33 8.53
N THR A 14 -12.63 12.68 9.44
CA THR A 14 -12.20 11.79 10.52
C THR A 14 -13.36 11.44 11.44
N LEU A 15 -14.20 12.41 11.81
CA LEU A 15 -15.38 12.20 12.65
C LEU A 15 -16.41 11.29 11.94
N LEU A 16 -16.66 11.54 10.65
CA LEU A 16 -17.52 10.69 9.81
C LEU A 16 -17.04 9.23 9.78
N ILE A 17 -15.73 8.99 9.69
CA ILE A 17 -15.15 7.64 9.72
C ILE A 17 -15.28 7.02 11.13
N PHE A 18 -14.96 7.77 12.19
CA PHE A 18 -15.10 7.30 13.57
C PHE A 18 -16.54 7.03 13.99
N SER A 19 -17.54 7.59 13.29
CA SER A 19 -18.95 7.21 13.51
C SER A 19 -19.19 5.69 13.36
N TYR A 20 -18.32 4.97 12.64
CA TYR A 20 -18.38 3.51 12.55
C TYR A 20 -18.25 2.81 13.91
N LEU A 21 -17.49 3.39 14.86
CA LEU A 21 -17.31 2.80 16.19
C LEU A 21 -18.62 2.72 16.99
N ILE A 22 -19.57 3.60 16.68
CA ILE A 22 -20.85 3.74 17.39
C ILE A 22 -21.94 2.87 16.73
N GLY A 23 -21.71 2.39 15.50
CA GLY A 23 -22.63 1.53 14.74
C GLY A 23 -22.59 1.78 13.24
N ASP A 24 -23.40 1.02 12.49
CA ASP A 24 -23.53 1.12 11.04
C ASP A 24 -24.41 2.32 10.64
N ASN A 25 -23.83 3.53 10.75
CA ASN A 25 -24.54 4.78 10.51
C ASN A 25 -24.46 5.24 9.04
N LEU A 26 -25.50 5.94 8.58
CA LEU A 26 -25.55 6.55 7.24
C LEU A 26 -24.30 7.42 6.99
N LEU A 27 -23.90 8.20 8.00
CA LEU A 27 -22.72 9.08 7.99
C LEU A 27 -21.43 8.35 7.57
N TYR A 28 -21.15 7.19 8.15
CA TYR A 28 -19.99 6.38 7.80
C TYR A 28 -20.05 5.91 6.34
N ARG A 29 -21.22 5.43 5.87
CA ARG A 29 -21.41 4.97 4.49
C ARG A 29 -21.18 6.10 3.49
N TRP A 30 -21.61 7.33 3.82
CA TRP A 30 -21.32 8.51 3.01
C TRP A 30 -19.83 8.85 2.98
N ALA A 31 -19.14 8.81 4.12
CA ALA A 31 -17.70 9.04 4.18
C ALA A 31 -16.93 8.03 3.31
N LEU A 32 -17.30 6.76 3.39
CA LEU A 32 -16.70 5.70 2.61
C LEU A 32 -17.00 5.85 1.12
N ALA A 33 -18.26 6.17 0.76
CA ALA A 33 -18.64 6.45 -0.62
C ALA A 33 -17.89 7.66 -1.20
N LEU A 34 -17.67 8.72 -0.40
CA LEU A 34 -16.88 9.88 -0.77
C LEU A 34 -15.42 9.49 -0.98
N LEU A 35 -14.81 8.73 -0.06
CA LEU A 35 -13.41 8.32 -0.16
C LEU A 35 -13.16 7.43 -1.38
N VAL A 36 -14.00 6.41 -1.59
CA VAL A 36 -13.91 5.48 -2.73
C VAL A 36 -14.28 6.18 -4.04
N GLY A 37 -15.27 7.08 -4.01
CA GLY A 37 -15.67 7.89 -5.15
C GLY A 37 -14.58 8.86 -5.57
N ALA A 38 -13.92 9.53 -4.62
CA ALA A 38 -12.82 10.46 -4.88
C ALA A 38 -11.60 9.73 -5.45
N SER A 39 -11.25 8.55 -4.92
CA SER A 39 -10.13 7.77 -5.45
C SER A 39 -10.41 7.25 -6.87
N THR A 40 -11.61 6.71 -7.10
CA THR A 40 -12.03 6.25 -8.43
C THR A 40 -12.14 7.41 -9.42
N GLY A 41 -12.68 8.55 -8.98
CA GLY A 41 -12.81 9.76 -9.77
C GLY A 41 -11.46 10.38 -10.15
N TYR A 42 -10.50 10.41 -9.22
CA TYR A 42 -9.14 10.83 -9.52
C TYR A 42 -8.47 9.88 -10.53
N ALA A 43 -8.58 8.57 -10.34
CA ALA A 43 -8.05 7.59 -11.29
C ALA A 43 -8.67 7.76 -12.69
N LEU A 44 -9.97 8.01 -12.77
CA LEU A 44 -10.67 8.29 -14.03
C LEU A 44 -10.22 9.62 -14.65
N ALA A 45 -10.07 10.68 -13.86
CA ALA A 45 -9.59 11.98 -14.33
C ALA A 45 -8.18 11.88 -14.90
N VAL A 46 -7.29 11.16 -14.23
CA VAL A 46 -5.93 10.87 -14.69
C VAL A 46 -5.97 10.07 -16.01
N ALA A 47 -6.79 9.01 -16.07
CA ALA A 47 -6.95 8.22 -17.29
C ALA A 47 -7.46 9.08 -18.47
N LEU A 48 -8.47 9.93 -18.25
CA LEU A 48 -8.98 10.85 -19.26
C LEU A 48 -7.94 11.88 -19.67
N HIS A 49 -7.16 12.40 -18.73
CA HIS A 49 -6.10 13.35 -19.02
C HIS A 49 -5.05 12.72 -19.95
N PHE A 50 -4.58 11.50 -19.63
CA PHE A 50 -3.66 10.75 -20.49
C PHE A 50 -4.25 10.50 -21.89
N ILE A 51 -5.50 10.06 -21.98
CA ILE A 51 -6.12 9.77 -23.28
C ILE A 51 -6.28 11.05 -24.13
N ILE A 52 -6.84 12.11 -23.55
CA ILE A 52 -7.21 13.32 -24.29
C ILE A 52 -5.99 14.19 -24.59
N PHE A 53 -5.14 14.44 -23.58
CA PHE A 53 -4.04 15.38 -23.72
C PHE A 53 -2.77 14.73 -24.25
N ASP A 54 -2.43 13.54 -23.77
CA ASP A 54 -1.19 12.90 -24.18
C ASP A 54 -1.38 12.06 -25.44
N TRP A 55 -2.48 11.32 -25.60
CA TRP A 55 -2.57 10.35 -26.70
C TRP A 55 -3.14 10.96 -27.99
N VAL A 56 -4.21 11.75 -27.88
CA VAL A 56 -4.84 12.38 -29.06
C VAL A 56 -3.94 13.46 -29.67
N ASN A 57 -3.25 14.26 -28.85
CA ASN A 57 -2.41 15.35 -29.36
C ASN A 57 -1.05 14.87 -29.90
N ASN A 58 -0.50 13.76 -29.37
CA ASN A 58 0.77 13.20 -29.86
C ASN A 58 0.62 12.22 -31.02
N ILE A 59 -0.61 11.96 -31.49
CA ILE A 59 -0.86 11.23 -32.74
C ILE A 59 -0.60 12.16 -33.93
N GLN A 60 0.67 12.42 -34.20
CA GLN A 60 1.07 13.04 -35.46
C GLN A 60 0.97 12.00 -36.59
N PRO A 61 0.45 12.37 -37.78
CA PRO A 61 0.18 11.43 -38.86
C PRO A 61 1.44 10.82 -39.51
N SER A 62 2.65 11.26 -39.14
CA SER A 62 3.91 10.91 -39.80
C SER A 62 4.79 9.90 -39.06
N ASP A 63 4.38 9.39 -37.90
CA ASP A 63 5.27 8.57 -37.08
C ASP A 63 5.21 7.06 -37.37
N SER A 64 6.39 6.44 -37.26
CA SER A 64 6.67 5.00 -37.39
C SER A 64 5.52 4.07 -36.98
N LEU A 65 5.29 3.00 -37.76
CA LEU A 65 4.28 1.96 -37.48
C LEU A 65 4.36 1.42 -36.04
N THR A 66 5.54 1.40 -35.45
CA THR A 66 5.78 0.95 -34.07
C THR A 66 5.19 1.90 -33.03
N LEU A 67 5.34 3.22 -33.22
CA LEU A 67 4.72 4.22 -32.33
C LEU A 67 3.20 4.18 -32.46
N ARG A 68 2.69 4.01 -33.68
CA ARG A 68 1.25 3.90 -33.91
C ARG A 68 0.65 2.68 -33.21
N LEU A 69 1.32 1.53 -33.22
CA LEU A 69 0.88 0.33 -32.50
C LEU A 69 0.91 0.53 -30.98
N TYR A 70 1.92 1.23 -30.45
CA TYR A 70 2.05 1.53 -29.02
C TYR A 70 0.86 2.33 -28.47
N TYR A 71 0.39 3.35 -29.20
CA TYR A 71 -0.80 4.12 -28.83
C TYR A 71 -2.12 3.46 -29.22
N LEU A 72 -2.14 2.56 -30.20
CA LEU A 72 -3.38 1.92 -30.64
C LEU A 72 -3.83 0.81 -29.71
N VAL A 73 -2.89 0.06 -29.11
CA VAL A 73 -3.21 -1.08 -28.24
C VAL A 73 -4.00 -0.65 -26.99
N PRO A 74 -3.57 0.34 -26.19
CA PRO A 74 -4.35 0.72 -25.01
C PRO A 74 -5.61 1.53 -25.32
N LEU A 75 -5.68 2.20 -26.49
CA LEU A 75 -6.91 2.83 -26.96
C LEU A 75 -7.96 1.76 -27.34
N LEU A 76 -7.53 0.69 -28.01
CA LEU A 76 -8.37 -0.48 -28.26
C LEU A 76 -8.84 -1.11 -26.95
N LEU A 77 -7.92 -1.36 -25.99
CA LEU A 77 -8.29 -1.92 -24.69
C LEU A 77 -9.23 -1.00 -23.88
N GLY A 78 -9.04 0.32 -23.97
CA GLY A 78 -9.94 1.31 -23.38
C GLY A 78 -11.32 1.31 -24.03
N ALA A 79 -11.39 1.23 -25.36
CA ALA A 79 -12.65 1.09 -26.09
C ALA A 79 -13.37 -0.21 -25.69
N LEU A 80 -12.66 -1.35 -25.66
CA LEU A 80 -13.21 -2.63 -25.23
C LEU A 80 -13.75 -2.57 -23.79
N LEU A 81 -13.13 -1.76 -22.92
CA LEU A 81 -13.61 -1.53 -21.56
C LEU A 81 -14.95 -0.78 -21.54
N LEU A 82 -15.12 0.24 -22.39
CA LEU A 82 -16.40 0.95 -22.52
C LEU A 82 -17.53 0.01 -22.96
N LEU A 83 -17.23 -0.96 -23.83
CA LEU A 83 -18.19 -1.98 -24.29
C LEU A 83 -18.67 -2.89 -23.15
N LYS A 84 -17.95 -2.99 -22.02
CA LYS A 84 -18.37 -3.77 -20.83
C LYS A 84 -19.68 -3.26 -20.22
N GLY A 85 -20.00 -1.97 -20.39
CA GLY A 85 -21.27 -1.40 -19.94
C GLY A 85 -22.50 -1.99 -20.65
N ILE A 86 -22.31 -2.65 -21.80
CA ILE A 86 -23.37 -3.25 -22.60
C ILE A 86 -23.36 -4.78 -22.36
N PRO A 87 -24.44 -5.38 -21.80
CA PRO A 87 -24.47 -6.79 -21.41
C PRO A 87 -24.12 -7.77 -22.55
N ARG A 88 -24.47 -7.42 -23.81
CA ARG A 88 -24.23 -8.25 -25.00
C ARG A 88 -22.77 -8.28 -25.48
N LEU A 89 -21.97 -7.26 -25.14
CA LEU A 89 -20.56 -7.12 -25.55
C LEU A 89 -19.59 -7.30 -24.38
N SER A 90 -20.10 -7.66 -23.20
CA SER A 90 -19.31 -7.78 -21.96
C SER A 90 -18.17 -8.80 -22.05
N ALA A 91 -18.26 -9.81 -22.93
CA ALA A 91 -17.21 -10.80 -23.10
C ALA A 91 -15.90 -10.19 -23.62
N LEU A 92 -15.98 -9.19 -24.52
CA LEU A 92 -14.81 -8.49 -25.03
C LEU A 92 -14.20 -7.54 -23.97
N GLY A 93 -15.05 -6.95 -23.13
CA GLY A 93 -14.60 -6.11 -22.00
C GLY A 93 -13.79 -6.88 -20.96
N ASN A 94 -14.06 -8.18 -20.76
CA ASN A 94 -13.35 -9.02 -19.81
C ASN A 94 -11.84 -9.13 -20.08
N VAL A 95 -11.41 -8.99 -21.34
CA VAL A 95 -9.99 -8.98 -21.71
C VAL A 95 -9.30 -7.74 -21.14
N SER A 96 -9.93 -6.57 -21.27
CA SER A 96 -9.45 -5.31 -20.68
C SER A 96 -9.48 -5.36 -19.14
N MET A 97 -10.56 -5.94 -18.58
CA MET A 97 -10.67 -6.52 -17.24
C MET A 97 -9.41 -7.18 -16.70
N GLY A 98 -9.09 -8.31 -17.32
CA GLY A 98 -7.95 -9.14 -16.94
C GLY A 98 -6.63 -8.41 -17.10
N PHE A 99 -6.49 -7.58 -18.13
CA PHE A 99 -5.29 -6.76 -18.32
C PHE A 99 -5.10 -5.74 -17.18
N MET A 100 -6.14 -4.99 -16.80
CA MET A 100 -6.06 -4.04 -15.69
C MET A 100 -5.75 -4.73 -14.36
N LEU A 101 -6.39 -5.88 -14.09
CA LEU A 101 -6.12 -6.69 -12.90
C LEU A 101 -4.67 -7.21 -12.90
N GLY A 102 -4.17 -7.70 -14.03
CA GLY A 102 -2.81 -8.19 -14.20
C GLY A 102 -1.77 -7.08 -13.99
N VAL A 103 -1.98 -5.90 -14.60
CA VAL A 103 -1.13 -4.73 -14.37
C VAL A 103 -1.20 -4.27 -12.92
N GLY A 104 -2.39 -4.22 -12.32
CA GLY A 104 -2.57 -3.87 -10.91
C GLY A 104 -1.83 -4.82 -9.97
N ALA A 105 -1.91 -6.14 -10.22
CA ALA A 105 -1.16 -7.14 -9.47
C ALA A 105 0.35 -6.98 -9.66
N ALA A 106 0.82 -6.74 -10.89
CA ALA A 106 2.24 -6.52 -11.17
C ALA A 106 2.78 -5.26 -10.47
N VAL A 107 2.03 -4.16 -10.49
CA VAL A 107 2.37 -2.91 -9.80
C VAL A 107 2.38 -3.12 -8.28
N ALA A 108 1.41 -3.83 -7.71
CA ALA A 108 1.39 -4.14 -6.29
C ALA A 108 2.62 -4.97 -5.86
N VAL A 109 2.95 -6.01 -6.63
CA VAL A 109 4.13 -6.85 -6.38
C VAL A 109 5.43 -6.06 -6.53
N SER A 110 5.55 -5.24 -7.58
CA SER A 110 6.70 -4.38 -7.81
C SER A 110 6.85 -3.31 -6.73
N GLY A 111 5.74 -2.70 -6.30
CA GLY A 111 5.70 -1.74 -5.21
C GLY A 111 6.13 -2.36 -3.87
N ALA A 112 5.70 -3.60 -3.58
CA ALA A 112 6.18 -4.33 -2.42
C ALA A 112 7.69 -4.64 -2.51
N LEU A 113 8.17 -5.11 -3.67
CA LEU A 113 9.58 -5.41 -3.91
C LEU A 113 10.47 -4.17 -3.76
N LEU A 114 10.14 -3.08 -4.47
CA LEU A 114 10.94 -1.86 -4.49
C LEU A 114 10.77 -1.03 -3.21
N GLY A 115 9.56 -1.01 -2.65
CA GLY A 115 9.27 -0.24 -1.45
C GLY A 115 9.75 -0.89 -0.16
N THR A 116 9.90 -2.22 -0.12
CA THR A 116 10.26 -2.93 1.11
C THR A 116 11.44 -3.88 0.93
N LEU A 117 11.32 -4.88 0.06
CA LEU A 117 12.29 -5.99 0.03
C LEU A 117 13.68 -5.54 -0.43
N ILE A 118 13.77 -4.74 -1.49
CA ILE A 118 15.05 -4.26 -2.01
C ILE A 118 15.77 -3.34 -1.01
N PRO A 119 15.13 -2.31 -0.43
CA PRO A 119 15.73 -1.52 0.64
C PRO A 119 16.20 -2.36 1.82
N GLN A 120 15.37 -3.32 2.28
CA GLN A 120 15.73 -4.23 3.38
C GLN A 120 16.95 -5.11 3.04
N MET A 121 17.04 -5.64 1.82
CA MET A 121 18.20 -6.41 1.35
C MET A 121 19.46 -5.55 1.31
N GLN A 122 19.37 -4.30 0.86
CA GLN A 122 20.50 -3.37 0.82
C GLN A 122 20.98 -2.98 2.23
N THR A 123 20.07 -2.72 3.17
CA THR A 123 20.40 -2.46 4.57
C THR A 123 21.06 -3.68 5.21
N THR A 124 20.59 -4.88 4.88
CA THR A 124 21.19 -6.14 5.35
C THR A 124 22.60 -6.34 4.80
N ALA A 125 22.82 -6.06 3.50
CA ALA A 125 24.11 -6.22 2.85
C ALA A 125 25.16 -5.22 3.38
N THR A 126 24.76 -3.97 3.65
CA THR A 126 25.65 -2.94 4.19
C THR A 126 25.96 -3.11 5.68
N GLY A 127 25.06 -3.77 6.44
CA GLY A 127 25.30 -4.13 7.84
C GLY A 127 26.41 -5.16 8.06
N ILE A 128 26.81 -5.90 7.02
CA ILE A 128 27.90 -6.89 7.03
C ILE A 128 29.17 -6.25 6.44
N SER A 129 29.55 -5.08 6.93
CA SER A 129 30.80 -4.44 6.50
C SER A 129 31.96 -4.80 7.44
N LEU A 130 32.93 -5.56 6.93
CA LEU A 130 34.16 -5.94 7.65
C LEU A 130 35.04 -4.74 8.06
N LYS A 131 34.73 -3.52 7.59
CA LYS A 131 35.50 -2.29 7.87
C LYS A 131 35.08 -1.57 9.16
N ALA A 132 33.98 -1.95 9.82
CA ALA A 132 33.35 -1.15 10.87
C ALA A 132 33.61 -1.62 12.33
N GLY A 133 34.59 -2.50 12.57
CA GLY A 133 35.00 -2.95 13.91
C GLY A 133 34.25 -4.18 14.44
N GLY A 134 34.58 -4.61 15.67
CA GLY A 134 34.12 -5.89 16.25
C GLY A 134 32.60 -5.98 16.52
N SER A 135 31.94 -4.87 16.83
CA SER A 135 30.48 -4.82 17.04
C SER A 135 29.69 -4.96 15.73
N ALA A 136 30.21 -4.41 14.62
CA ALA A 136 29.60 -4.57 13.30
C ALA A 136 29.71 -6.01 12.79
N LEU A 137 30.83 -6.70 13.08
CA LEU A 137 31.02 -8.13 12.79
C LEU A 137 30.04 -9.01 13.57
N LEU A 138 29.83 -8.72 14.86
CA LEU A 138 28.84 -9.42 15.68
C LEU A 138 27.42 -9.21 15.15
N ASN A 139 27.04 -7.98 14.81
CA ASN A 139 25.74 -7.67 14.23
C ASN A 139 25.54 -8.35 12.87
N GLY A 140 26.53 -8.29 11.98
CA GLY A 140 26.49 -8.97 10.69
C GLY A 140 26.39 -10.49 10.83
N GLY A 141 27.13 -11.07 11.78
CA GLY A 141 27.04 -12.50 12.11
C GLY A 141 25.66 -12.91 12.63
N LEU A 142 25.08 -12.10 13.52
CA LEU A 142 23.75 -12.35 14.08
C LEU A 142 22.65 -12.25 13.00
N ILE A 143 22.78 -11.27 12.09
CA ILE A 143 21.89 -11.12 10.93
C ILE A 143 22.03 -12.30 9.96
N LEU A 144 23.26 -12.75 9.67
CA LEU A 144 23.50 -13.92 8.82
C LEU A 144 22.92 -15.19 9.44
N VAL A 145 23.18 -15.45 10.71
CA VAL A 145 22.66 -16.63 11.43
C VAL A 145 21.14 -16.60 11.52
N GLY A 146 20.54 -15.43 11.80
CA GLY A 146 19.10 -15.24 11.81
C GLY A 146 18.47 -15.46 10.43
N THR A 147 19.07 -14.91 9.37
CA THR A 147 18.60 -15.07 7.99
C THR A 147 18.70 -16.52 7.52
N LEU A 148 19.85 -17.17 7.76
CA LEU A 148 20.05 -18.59 7.45
C LEU A 148 19.04 -19.46 8.21
N SER A 149 18.88 -19.24 9.52
CA SER A 149 17.93 -20.00 10.35
C SER A 149 16.49 -19.82 9.88
N SER A 150 16.09 -18.60 9.48
CA SER A 150 14.78 -18.33 8.89
C SER A 150 14.59 -19.04 7.55
N LEU A 151 15.60 -19.00 6.67
CA LEU A 151 15.57 -19.68 5.37
C LEU A 151 15.39 -21.21 5.52
N PHE A 152 16.02 -21.80 6.53
CA PHE A 152 15.86 -23.23 6.84
C PHE A 152 14.45 -23.61 7.32
N VAL A 153 13.72 -22.69 7.97
CA VAL A 153 12.32 -22.91 8.38
C VAL A 153 11.37 -22.87 7.20
N PHE A 154 11.60 -21.97 6.24
CA PHE A 154 10.74 -21.81 5.06
C PHE A 154 11.09 -22.75 3.90
N SER A 155 12.24 -23.44 3.95
CA SER A 155 12.65 -24.38 2.91
C SER A 155 11.73 -25.63 2.91
N PRO A 156 10.92 -25.84 1.85
CA PRO A 156 9.98 -26.96 1.78
C PRO A 156 10.67 -28.33 1.81
N ARG A 157 11.96 -28.38 1.45
CA ARG A 157 12.76 -29.62 1.36
C ARG A 157 12.96 -30.32 2.71
N LEU A 158 12.94 -29.59 3.83
CA LEU A 158 13.04 -30.21 5.16
C LEU A 158 11.70 -30.73 5.68
N ARG A 159 10.58 -30.34 5.06
CA ARG A 159 9.23 -30.73 5.47
C ARG A 159 8.77 -32.05 4.82
N GLN A 160 9.45 -32.50 3.76
CA GLN A 160 9.21 -33.80 3.11
C GLN A 160 10.20 -34.89 3.57
N ALA A 161 11.29 -34.53 4.25
CA ALA A 161 12.29 -35.48 4.78
C ALA A 161 11.86 -36.08 6.13
N ASP A 162 10.56 -36.37 6.29
CA ASP A 162 9.93 -36.75 7.57
C ASP A 162 10.23 -38.19 8.03
N LYS A 163 11.28 -38.82 7.49
CA LYS A 163 11.65 -40.20 7.87
C LYS A 163 13.06 -40.39 8.43
N GLU A 164 14.02 -39.47 8.24
CA GLU A 164 15.40 -39.68 8.72
C GLU A 164 16.14 -38.38 9.09
N LEU A 165 15.54 -37.49 9.88
CA LEU A 165 16.22 -36.25 10.28
C LEU A 165 17.00 -36.40 11.60
N ARG A 166 18.31 -36.13 11.53
CA ARG A 166 19.25 -36.05 12.67
C ARG A 166 18.76 -35.04 13.73
N PRO A 167 18.98 -35.29 15.03
CA PRO A 167 18.47 -34.46 16.15
C PRO A 167 18.84 -32.97 16.04
N ILE A 168 19.98 -32.64 15.42
CA ILE A 168 20.45 -31.26 15.20
C ILE A 168 19.51 -30.44 14.30
N THR A 169 18.85 -31.05 13.31
CA THR A 169 17.97 -30.33 12.37
C THR A 169 16.66 -29.87 13.02
N LEU A 170 16.12 -30.66 13.96
CA LEU A 170 14.93 -30.32 14.74
C LEU A 170 15.19 -29.13 15.69
N TRP A 171 16.37 -29.07 16.30
CA TRP A 171 16.77 -27.94 17.13
C TRP A 171 16.92 -26.65 16.32
N LEU A 172 17.53 -26.73 15.13
CA LEU A 172 17.68 -25.57 14.25
C LEU A 172 16.34 -25.04 13.74
N GLN A 173 15.39 -25.93 13.42
CA GLN A 173 14.01 -25.54 13.05
C GLN A 173 13.25 -24.86 14.19
N ARG A 174 13.41 -25.32 15.44
CA ARG A 174 12.81 -24.65 16.61
C ARG A 174 13.38 -23.25 16.82
N LEU A 175 14.70 -23.10 16.68
CA LEU A 175 15.38 -21.81 16.80
C LEU A 175 14.90 -20.84 15.72
N GLY A 176 14.84 -21.28 14.46
CA GLY A 176 14.31 -20.46 13.37
C GLY A 176 12.83 -20.09 13.58
N ARG A 177 11.99 -21.00 14.08
CA ARG A 177 10.59 -20.69 14.40
C ARG A 177 10.48 -19.63 15.51
N ALA A 178 11.28 -19.76 16.57
CA ALA A 178 11.33 -18.77 17.65
C ALA A 178 11.77 -17.40 17.10
N PHE A 179 12.78 -17.37 16.25
CA PHE A 179 13.25 -16.15 15.59
C PHE A 179 12.14 -15.48 14.76
N VAL A 180 11.43 -16.24 13.91
CA VAL A 180 10.32 -15.72 13.09
C VAL A 180 9.19 -15.15 13.97
N VAL A 181 8.83 -15.84 15.06
CA VAL A 181 7.80 -15.36 15.99
C VAL A 181 8.22 -14.04 16.63
N VAL A 182 9.48 -13.93 17.07
CA VAL A 182 10.02 -12.69 17.67
C VAL A 182 10.06 -11.57 16.63
N SER A 183 10.55 -11.82 15.41
CA SER A 183 10.58 -10.82 14.35
C SER A 183 9.18 -10.32 13.99
N LEU A 184 8.20 -11.22 13.90
CA LEU A 184 6.82 -10.85 13.62
C LEU A 184 6.20 -10.06 14.79
N ALA A 185 6.53 -10.43 16.04
CA ALA A 185 6.07 -9.69 17.22
C ALA A 185 6.62 -8.26 17.23
N VAL A 186 7.91 -8.07 16.88
CA VAL A 186 8.51 -6.72 16.76
C VAL A 186 7.85 -5.92 15.63
N ALA A 187 7.65 -6.53 14.46
CA ALA A 187 6.98 -5.86 13.34
C ALA A 187 5.54 -5.46 13.67
N PHE A 188 4.78 -6.35 14.33
CA PHE A 188 3.43 -6.07 14.78
C PHE A 188 3.38 -4.96 15.84
N SER A 189 4.32 -4.95 16.80
CA SER A 189 4.47 -3.88 17.79
C SER A 189 4.75 -2.54 17.14
N GLY A 190 5.63 -2.51 16.12
CA GLY A 190 5.89 -1.30 15.33
C GLY A 190 4.64 -0.82 14.60
N ALA A 191 3.90 -1.72 13.94
CA ALA A 191 2.66 -1.39 13.26
C ALA A 191 1.58 -0.84 14.24
N LEU A 192 1.45 -1.46 15.41
CA LEU A 192 0.53 -1.02 16.46
C LEU A 192 0.93 0.36 16.99
N THR A 193 2.22 0.58 17.24
CA THR A 193 2.73 1.88 17.70
C THR A 193 2.44 2.97 16.66
N SER A 194 2.74 2.72 15.38
CA SER A 194 2.43 3.65 14.30
C SER A 194 0.93 3.94 14.19
N ALA A 195 0.09 2.90 14.28
CA ALA A 195 -1.36 3.06 14.24
C ALA A 195 -1.89 3.88 15.43
N LEU A 196 -1.37 3.64 16.64
CA LEU A 196 -1.70 4.42 17.83
C LEU A 196 -1.21 5.87 17.71
N THR A 197 -0.01 6.10 17.19
CA THR A 197 0.50 7.46 16.94
C THR A 197 -0.41 8.21 15.97
N ILE A 198 -0.77 7.60 14.84
CA ILE A 198 -1.70 8.19 13.87
C ILE A 198 -3.06 8.46 14.52
N LEU A 199 -3.57 7.55 15.34
CA LEU A 199 -4.83 7.73 16.07
C LEU A 199 -4.75 8.95 17.00
N ILE A 200 -3.67 9.07 17.77
CA ILE A 200 -3.44 10.20 18.68
C ILE A 200 -3.36 11.51 17.89
N GLU A 201 -2.65 11.55 16.77
CA GLU A 201 -2.59 12.74 15.89
C GLU A 201 -3.98 13.15 15.38
N ARG A 202 -4.82 12.18 15.00
CA ARG A 202 -6.20 12.43 14.57
C ARG A 202 -7.07 12.96 15.71
N LEU A 203 -6.90 12.46 16.94
CA LEU A 203 -7.61 12.95 18.12
C LEU A 203 -7.19 14.39 18.49
N TRP A 204 -5.89 14.71 18.40
CA TRP A 204 -5.42 16.09 18.59
C TRP A 204 -6.01 17.04 17.54
N GLY A 205 -6.01 16.65 16.25
CA GLY A 205 -6.63 17.46 15.21
C GLY A 205 -8.14 17.68 15.41
N LEU A 206 -8.85 16.71 16.00
CA LEU A 206 -10.25 16.86 16.41
C LEU A 206 -10.41 17.81 17.61
N ALA A 207 -9.49 17.75 18.57
CA ALA A 207 -9.49 18.66 19.72
C ALA A 207 -9.22 20.11 19.30
N ASP A 208 -8.24 20.33 18.41
CA ASP A 208 -7.95 21.65 17.84
C ASP A 208 -9.16 22.19 17.06
N PHE A 209 -9.83 21.33 16.29
CA PHE A 209 -11.07 21.68 15.61
C PHE A 209 -12.18 22.08 16.59
N ALA A 210 -12.34 21.35 17.70
CA ALA A 210 -13.33 21.67 18.72
C ALA A 210 -13.04 23.02 19.41
N GLN A 211 -11.77 23.34 19.67
CA GLN A 211 -11.37 24.64 20.21
C GLN A 211 -11.69 25.78 19.24
N LEU A 212 -11.38 25.61 17.95
CA LEU A 212 -11.74 26.60 16.92
C LEU A 212 -13.25 26.81 16.85
N LEU A 213 -14.03 25.73 16.94
CA LEU A 213 -15.49 25.80 16.95
C LEU A 213 -16.00 26.54 18.20
N PHE A 214 -15.43 26.29 19.38
CA PHE A 214 -15.80 27.01 20.60
C PHE A 214 -15.43 28.51 20.55
N GLN A 215 -14.25 28.84 20.01
CA GLN A 215 -13.85 30.23 19.78
C GLN A 215 -14.79 30.94 18.79
N PHE A 216 -15.19 30.25 17.72
CA PHE A 216 -16.17 30.78 16.77
C PHE A 216 -17.55 30.97 17.40
N LEU A 217 -18.03 30.01 18.19
CA LEU A 217 -19.32 30.14 18.87
C LEU A 217 -19.30 31.31 19.87
N SER A 218 -18.24 31.43 20.68
CA SER A 218 -18.10 32.51 21.65
C SER A 218 -17.99 33.90 21.01
N SER A 219 -17.40 34.02 19.82
CA SER A 219 -17.39 35.29 19.06
C SER A 219 -18.75 35.62 18.44
N VAL A 220 -19.57 34.62 18.12
CA VAL A 220 -20.93 34.78 17.59
C VAL A 220 -21.96 35.09 18.68
N THR A 221 -21.81 34.53 19.88
CA THR A 221 -22.66 34.83 21.04
C THR A 221 -22.18 36.03 21.86
N GLY A 222 -21.02 36.60 21.51
CA GLY A 222 -20.41 37.76 22.16
C GLY A 222 -20.87 39.09 21.55
N SER A 223 -22.16 39.41 21.74
CA SER A 223 -22.68 40.78 21.87
C SER A 223 -23.54 40.83 23.13
#